data_AF-A0A416ZHG5-F1
#
_entry.id   AF-A0A416ZHG5-F1
#
_cell.length_a   1.000
_cell.length_b   1.000
_cell.length_c   1.000
_cell.angle_alpha   90.00
_cell.angle_beta   90.00
_cell.angle_gamma   90.00
#
_symmetry.space_group_name_H-M   'P 1'
#
loop_
_entity.id
_entity.type
_entity.pdbx_description
1 polymer ?
#
loop_
_entity_poly.entity_id
_entity_poly.type
_entity_poly.pdbx_seq_one_letter_code
_entity_poly.pdbx_strand_id
1 'polypeptide(L)' 'MATAAQVKATTKYIKEKQTTFVFRCHNEKDADIIEFLRSQSNVSGFLKKMVREKMQENI' A
#
# COMPACT_ATOMS: atom_id res chain seq x y z
N MET A 1 -20.63 -9.54 11.60
CA MET A 1 -20.22 -9.86 10.20
C MET A 1 -20.83 -8.80 9.29
N ALA A 2 -20.10 -8.35 8.27
CA ALA A 2 -20.63 -7.36 7.31
C ALA A 2 -21.74 -7.99 6.45
N THR A 3 -22.79 -7.21 6.16
CA THR A 3 -23.90 -7.69 5.32
C THR A 3 -23.47 -7.79 3.85
N ALA A 4 -24.16 -8.61 3.06
CA ALA A 4 -23.88 -8.76 1.63
C ALA A 4 -23.94 -7.42 0.85
N ALA A 5 -24.80 -6.49 1.30
CA ALA A 5 -24.89 -5.15 0.75
C ALA A 5 -23.64 -4.31 1.06
N GLN A 6 -23.11 -4.40 2.28
CA GLN A 6 -21.88 -3.70 2.68
C GLN A 6 -20.66 -4.22 1.92
N VAL A 7 -20.58 -5.55 1.69
CA VAL A 7 -19.51 -6.15 0.87
C VAL A 7 -19.56 -5.61 -0.56
N LYS A 8 -20.74 -5.61 -1.20
CA LYS A 8 -20.91 -5.07 -2.56
C LYS A 8 -20.52 -3.59 -2.66
N ALA A 9 -20.94 -2.78 -1.69
CA ALA A 9 -20.58 -1.36 -1.65
C ALA A 9 -19.06 -1.16 -1.53
N THR A 10 -18.41 -1.94 -0.67
CA THR A 10 -16.95 -1.89 -0.46
C THR A 10 -16.20 -2.30 -1.72
N THR A 11 -16.60 -3.40 -2.37
CA THR A 11 -15.99 -3.86 -3.62
C THR A 11 -16.12 -2.84 -4.74
N LYS A 12 -17.30 -2.19 -4.85
CA LYS A 12 -17.52 -1.11 -5.84
C LYS A 12 -16.57 0.05 -5.60
N TYR A 13 -16.44 0.51 -4.35
CA TYR A 13 -15.54 1.60 -3.99
C TYR A 13 -14.07 1.28 -4.30
N ILE A 14 -13.61 0.09 -3.94
CA ILE A 14 -12.23 -0.36 -4.24
C ILE A 14 -12.00 -0.34 -5.75
N LYS A 15 -12.93 -0.89 -6.55
CA LYS A 15 -12.80 -0.95 -8.01
C LYS A 15 -12.77 0.44 -8.66
N GLU A 16 -13.56 1.38 -8.16
CA GLU A 16 -13.74 2.69 -8.79
C GLU A 16 -12.72 3.75 -8.33
N LYS A 17 -12.25 3.65 -7.08
CA LYS A 17 -11.48 4.73 -6.41
C LYS A 17 -10.10 4.31 -5.95
N GLN A 18 -9.73 3.04 -6.08
CA GLN A 18 -8.42 2.56 -5.65
C GLN A 18 -7.71 1.83 -6.79
N THR A 19 -6.41 2.08 -6.91
CA THR A 19 -5.52 1.33 -7.79
C THR A 19 -4.48 0.65 -6.91
N THR A 20 -4.38 -0.67 -7.04
CA THR A 20 -3.47 -1.48 -6.23
C THR A 20 -2.19 -1.74 -6.99
N PHE A 21 -1.06 -1.34 -6.40
CA PHE A 21 0.27 -1.75 -6.82
C PHE A 21 0.76 -2.85 -5.90
N VAL A 22 1.24 -3.95 -6.46
CA VAL A 22 1.77 -5.08 -5.69
C VAL A 22 3.29 -4.96 -5.66
N PHE A 23 3.83 -4.70 -4.47
CA PHE A 23 5.27 -4.71 -4.22
C PHE A 23 5.65 -6.06 -3.60
N ARG A 24 6.39 -6.88 -4.35
CA ARG A 24 6.86 -8.19 -3.88
C ARG A 24 8.35 -8.09 -3.56
N CYS A 25 8.70 -8.46 -2.34
CA CYS A 25 10.09 -8.52 -1.89
C CYS A 25 10.52 -9.99 -1.81
N HIS A 26 11.79 -10.26 -2.10
CA HIS A 26 12.39 -11.56 -1.90
C HIS A 26 12.76 -11.71 -0.41
N ASN A 27 12.20 -12.71 0.26
CA ASN A 27 12.33 -12.88 1.71
C ASN A 27 13.79 -12.89 2.20
N GLU A 28 14.73 -13.41 1.40
CA GLU A 28 16.14 -13.56 1.80
C GLU A 28 17.05 -12.41 1.33
N LYS A 29 16.73 -11.77 0.20
CA LYS A 29 17.62 -10.75 -0.42
C LYS A 29 17.20 -9.34 -0.07
N ASP A 30 15.92 -9.15 0.24
CA ASP A 30 15.33 -7.89 0.65
C ASP A 30 14.92 -7.98 2.14
N ALA A 31 15.56 -8.85 2.92
CA ALA A 31 15.22 -9.08 4.32
C ALA A 31 15.31 -7.79 5.16
N ASP A 32 16.32 -6.99 4.89
CA ASP A 32 16.55 -5.65 5.45
C ASP A 32 15.43 -4.67 5.08
N ILE A 33 14.99 -4.65 3.82
CA ILE A 33 13.88 -3.82 3.34
C ILE A 33 12.58 -4.27 4.01
N ILE A 34 12.36 -5.58 4.12
CA ILE A 34 11.18 -6.15 4.77
C ILE A 34 11.14 -5.79 6.25
N GLU A 35 12.26 -5.90 6.98
CA GLU A 35 12.36 -5.50 8.38
C GLU A 35 12.12 -4.01 8.57
N PHE A 36 12.73 -3.18 7.71
CA PHE A 36 12.53 -1.73 7.75
C PHE A 36 11.05 -1.36 7.50
N LEU A 37 10.40 -1.95 6.49
CA LEU A 37 8.99 -1.72 6.23
C LEU A 37 8.11 -2.24 7.39
N ARG A 38 8.43 -3.40 7.96
CA ARG A 38 7.70 -3.95 9.14
C ARG A 38 7.83 -3.08 10.38
N SER A 39 8.92 -2.33 10.54
CA SER A 39 9.09 -1.40 11.66
C SER A 39 8.17 -0.17 11.57
N GLN A 40 7.61 0.12 10.40
CA GLN A 40 6.72 1.26 10.20
C GLN A 40 5.31 0.97 10.70
N SER A 41 4.70 1.92 11.42
CA SER A 41 3.32 1.82 11.91
C SER A 41 2.28 1.70 10.78
N ASN A 42 2.57 2.30 9.62
CA ASN A 42 1.74 2.19 8.42
C ASN A 42 2.60 2.17 7.15
N VAL A 43 2.92 0.97 6.68
CA VAL A 43 3.72 0.73 5.47
C VAL A 43 3.14 1.44 4.24
N SER A 44 1.81 1.35 4.03
CA SER A 44 1.17 1.98 2.86
C SER A 44 1.26 3.51 2.91
N GLY A 45 1.09 4.10 4.09
CA GLY A 45 1.26 5.54 4.29
C GLY A 45 2.69 5.99 4.05
N PHE A 46 3.66 5.24 4.58
CA PHE A 46 5.08 5.49 4.38
C PHE A 46 5.47 5.46 2.90
N LEU A 47 5.09 4.40 2.17
CA LEU A 47 5.37 4.28 0.74
C LEU A 47 4.73 5.42 -0.06
N LYS A 48 3.49 5.82 0.25
CA LYS A 48 2.83 6.95 -0.41
C LYS A 48 3.54 8.28 -0.14
N LYS A 49 4.03 8.49 1.07
CA LYS A 49 4.79 9.70 1.44
C LYS A 49 6.10 9.75 0.64
N MET A 50 6.87 8.67 0.64
CA MET A 50 8.12 8.56 -0.11
C MET A 50 7.92 8.83 -1.61
N VAL A 51 6.89 8.25 -2.23
CA VAL A 51 6.58 8.51 -3.65
C VAL A 51 6.25 9.97 -3.90
N ARG A 52 5.46 10.61 -3.01
CA ARG A 52 5.13 12.05 -3.14
C ARG A 52 6.35 12.95 -3.00
N GLU A 53 7.22 12.68 -2.04
CA GLU A 53 8.47 13.41 -1.86
C GLU A 53 9.36 13.27 -3.11
N LYS A 54 9.51 12.04 -3.63
CA LYS A 54 10.27 11.80 -4.85
C LYS A 54 9.70 12.48 -6.09
N MET A 55 8.37 12.62 -6.18
CA MET A 55 7.72 13.38 -7.26
C MET A 55 8.04 14.88 -7.16
N GLN A 56 8.11 15.43 -5.95
CA GLN A 56 8.41 16.84 -5.73
C GLN A 56 9.88 17.20 -5.99
N GLU A 57 10.81 16.26 -5.75
CA GLU A 57 12.23 16.44 -6.07
C GLU A 57 12.53 16.49 -7.58
N ASN A 58 11.65 15.96 -8.42
CA ASN A 58 11.85 15.84 -9.87
C ASN A 58 11.00 16.83 -10.69
N ILE A 59 10.43 17.85 -10.05
CA ILE A 59 9.74 19.00 -10.67
C ILE A 59 10.55 20.25 -10.38
#